data_AF-A0AAV2ECZ4-F1
#
_entry.id   AF-A0AAV2ECZ4-F1
#
_cell.length_a   1.000
_cell.length_b   1.000
_cell.length_c   1.000
_cell.angle_alpha   90.00
_cell.angle_beta   90.00
_cell.angle_gamma   90.00
#
_symmetry.space_group_name_H-M   'P 1'
#
loop_
_entity.id
_entity.type
_entity.pdbx_description
1 polymer ?
#
loop_
_entity_poly.entity_id
_entity_poly.type
_entity_poly.pdbx_seq_one_letter_code
_entity_poly.pdbx_strand_id
1 'polypeptide(L)'
;MASSTRLSQPPAFSKTLLHPLARDPFPKITSLPLRFNRQFPRHSLSLRAVISQNPAKTSSPQTNQFEHCFSKSSDGFLQCENVKVQDIMESVERRPFYLYSKPQITRNVEAYKDALQGLNSIIGYAIKANNNLKILEHLRSLGCGAVLVSGNELRLALRAGFDPTKCIFNGNGKLLDDLVLAAQEGVFVNIDSEFDLENIVAASSIAGKKVNVLLRINPDVDPQVHAYVATGNKNSKFGIRNEKLQWFLDAVKAHPDELKLVGAHCHLGSTITKVDIFRDAAVLMVNYIDEIRAQGFEVDYLNIGGGLGIDYYHSGAVLPKPMNLIDTVRELVLSRNLNLIIEPGRSLIANTCCLVNRVTGVKTNGTKNFVVIDGSMAELIRPSLYDAYQHIELVSPPPPNAEVSTFDVVGPVCESADFLGKERELPTPAKGAGLVVHDAGAYCMSMASTYNLKMRPPEYWVEEDGSVAKIRHSETFEDHMRFFDGL
;
A
#
# COMPACT_ATOMS: atom_id res chain seq x y z
N MET A 1 -39.30 -59.23 -9.93
CA MET A 1 -38.98 -57.84 -9.57
C MET A 1 -38.92 -57.77 -8.04
N ALA A 2 -37.75 -58.11 -7.48
CA ALA A 2 -36.81 -57.19 -6.81
C ALA A 2 -37.40 -56.61 -5.49
N SER A 3 -37.22 -57.25 -4.31
CA SER A 3 -36.04 -57.35 -3.40
C SER A 3 -35.76 -56.05 -2.61
N SER A 4 -36.16 -55.93 -1.32
CA SER A 4 -35.40 -56.24 -0.08
C SER A 4 -34.02 -55.53 0.01
N THR A 5 -33.65 -54.76 1.04
CA THR A 5 -33.20 -55.20 2.40
C THR A 5 -32.93 -53.98 3.30
N ARG A 6 -33.42 -53.93 4.55
CA ARG A 6 -32.81 -54.28 5.85
C ARG A 6 -31.71 -53.36 6.42
N LEU A 7 -32.03 -52.86 7.61
CA LEU A 7 -31.16 -52.40 8.70
C LEU A 7 -30.01 -53.36 9.01
N SER A 8 -28.83 -52.80 9.34
CA SER A 8 -27.85 -53.44 10.22
C SER A 8 -26.97 -52.39 10.92
N GLN A 9 -26.83 -52.55 12.24
CA GLN A 9 -25.66 -52.13 13.04
C GLN A 9 -24.99 -53.43 13.56
N PRO A 10 -23.83 -53.41 14.23
CA PRO A 10 -22.51 -52.82 13.90
C PRO A 10 -21.43 -53.93 13.93
N PRO A 11 -20.12 -53.59 14.00
CA PRO A 11 -19.32 -54.24 15.04
C PRO A 11 -18.49 -53.24 15.85
N ALA A 12 -18.43 -53.51 17.16
CA ALA A 12 -17.52 -52.91 18.12
C ALA A 12 -16.19 -53.68 18.16
N PHE A 13 -15.08 -52.97 18.47
CA PHE A 13 -13.82 -53.36 19.14
C PHE A 13 -12.82 -52.23 18.77
N SER A 14 -12.01 -51.60 19.63
CA SER A 14 -11.43 -51.94 20.91
C SER A 14 -11.00 -50.65 21.64
N LYS A 15 -11.14 -50.61 22.97
CA LYS A 15 -10.47 -49.67 23.88
C LYS A 15 -9.03 -50.11 24.09
N THR A 16 -8.11 -49.13 24.22
CA THR A 16 -6.70 -49.13 24.69
C THR A 16 -5.77 -48.64 23.55
N LEU A 17 -5.02 -47.55 23.68
CA LEU A 17 -4.03 -47.22 24.70
C LEU A 17 -3.90 -45.69 24.89
N LEU A 18 -3.99 -45.25 26.15
CA LEU A 18 -3.33 -44.05 26.64
C LEU A 18 -1.86 -44.40 26.89
N HIS A 19 -0.92 -43.72 26.24
CA HIS A 19 0.44 -43.49 26.73
C HIS A 19 1.09 -42.33 25.96
N PRO A 20 2.11 -41.67 26.53
CA PRO A 20 2.18 -40.22 26.65
C PRO A 20 3.02 -39.57 25.56
N LEU A 21 2.73 -38.31 25.29
CA LEU A 21 3.60 -37.41 24.52
C LEU A 21 4.98 -37.35 25.17
N ALA A 22 5.93 -38.07 24.57
CA ALA A 22 7.33 -38.04 24.94
C ALA A 22 8.10 -37.17 23.93
N ARG A 23 8.71 -36.11 24.49
CA ARG A 23 10.02 -35.53 24.15
C ARG A 23 10.14 -34.69 22.87
N ASP A 24 10.25 -33.39 23.12
CA ASP A 24 11.15 -32.40 22.50
C ASP A 24 12.17 -32.98 21.49
N PRO A 25 12.16 -32.54 20.22
CA PRO A 25 13.20 -32.86 19.25
C PRO A 25 14.29 -31.78 19.19
N PHE A 26 14.61 -31.11 20.31
CA PHE A 26 15.73 -30.18 20.39
C PHE A 26 16.97 -30.88 20.97
N PRO A 27 18.05 -31.12 20.18
CA PRO A 27 19.33 -31.48 20.78
C PRO A 27 19.90 -30.27 21.51
N LYS A 28 20.10 -30.41 22.82
CA LYS A 28 20.89 -29.48 23.66
C LYS A 28 22.31 -29.44 23.11
N ILE A 29 22.68 -28.32 22.50
CA ILE A 29 24.06 -28.04 22.13
C ILE A 29 24.85 -27.71 23.40
N THR A 30 25.81 -28.56 23.70
CA THR A 30 26.81 -28.37 24.76
C THR A 30 27.72 -27.20 24.43
N SER A 31 27.78 -26.22 25.34
CA SER A 31 28.73 -25.11 25.30
C SER A 31 30.17 -25.61 25.53
N LEU A 32 31.03 -25.51 24.52
CA LEU A 32 32.49 -25.55 24.68
C LEU A 32 33.05 -24.11 24.60
N PRO A 33 34.04 -23.75 25.43
CA PRO A 33 34.59 -22.40 25.44
C PRO A 33 35.67 -22.27 24.36
N LEU A 34 35.39 -21.50 23.31
CA LEU A 34 36.41 -21.05 22.36
C LEU A 34 36.94 -19.69 22.83
N ARG A 35 38.15 -19.70 23.39
CA ARG A 35 38.97 -18.50 23.54
C ARG A 35 39.46 -18.06 22.16
N PHE A 36 39.06 -16.87 21.72
CA PHE A 36 39.76 -16.14 20.68
C PHE A 36 40.15 -14.75 21.20
N ASN A 37 41.44 -14.61 21.52
CA ASN A 37 42.13 -13.33 21.59
C ASN A 37 42.52 -12.97 20.15
N ARG A 38 41.92 -11.92 19.59
CA ARG A 38 42.51 -11.12 18.51
C ARG A 38 41.80 -9.76 18.43
N GLN A 39 42.51 -8.73 18.86
CA GLN A 39 42.15 -7.34 18.61
C GLN A 39 42.23 -7.09 17.10
N PHE A 40 41.16 -6.56 16.52
CA PHE A 40 41.14 -5.98 15.18
C PHE A 40 40.85 -4.47 15.28
N PRO A 41 41.45 -3.64 14.41
CA PRO A 41 41.34 -2.20 14.48
C PRO A 41 39.94 -1.75 14.05
N ARG A 42 39.31 -0.90 14.87
CA ARG A 42 38.08 -0.17 14.51
C ARG A 42 38.46 0.94 13.51
N HIS A 43 38.15 0.74 12.24
CA HIS A 43 37.99 1.86 11.32
C HIS A 43 36.50 2.17 11.19
N SER A 44 36.02 3.13 11.97
CA SER A 44 34.73 3.79 11.72
C SER A 44 34.96 4.88 10.68
N LEU A 45 34.49 4.67 9.45
CA LEU A 45 34.45 5.71 8.43
C LEU A 45 33.09 6.40 8.49
N SER A 46 33.03 7.60 9.08
CA SER A 46 31.85 8.47 8.93
C SER A 46 31.99 9.26 7.64
N LEU A 47 31.24 8.89 6.61
CA LEU A 47 31.13 9.68 5.38
C LEU A 47 29.98 10.68 5.53
N ARG A 48 30.31 11.95 5.73
CA ARG A 48 29.37 13.08 5.60
C ARG A 48 29.49 13.64 4.19
N ALA A 49 28.36 13.75 3.48
CA ALA A 49 28.31 14.36 2.16
C ALA A 49 28.58 15.88 2.24
N VAL A 50 29.39 16.40 1.33
CA VAL A 50 29.64 17.84 1.14
C VAL A 50 28.71 18.33 0.03
N ILE A 51 27.91 19.35 0.33
CA ILE A 51 26.92 19.96 -0.56
C ILE A 51 27.62 20.77 -1.66
N SER A 52 27.29 20.49 -2.93
CA SER A 52 27.63 21.35 -4.06
C SER A 52 26.54 22.41 -4.25
N GLN A 53 26.93 23.69 -4.22
CA GLN A 53 26.05 24.82 -4.55
C GLN A 53 26.17 25.12 -6.04
N ASN A 54 25.17 24.73 -6.85
CA ASN A 54 24.91 25.35 -8.15
C ASN A 54 23.41 25.23 -8.50
N PRO A 55 22.66 26.33 -8.58
CA PRO A 55 21.25 26.29 -8.97
C PRO A 55 21.14 26.16 -10.48
N ALA A 56 20.63 25.01 -10.95
CA ALA A 56 20.22 24.85 -12.34
C ALA A 56 18.97 25.70 -12.62
N LYS A 57 19.00 26.49 -13.71
CA LYS A 57 17.89 27.32 -14.18
C LYS A 57 16.73 26.43 -14.64
N THR A 58 15.62 26.46 -13.90
CA THR A 58 14.35 25.85 -14.29
C THR A 58 13.62 26.73 -15.30
N SER A 59 13.29 26.18 -16.47
CA SER A 59 12.35 26.76 -17.42
C SER A 59 10.93 26.76 -16.83
N SER A 60 10.16 27.80 -17.11
CA SER A 60 8.79 27.99 -16.61
C SER A 60 7.83 26.94 -17.19
N PRO A 61 7.15 26.11 -16.37
CA PRO A 61 6.13 25.19 -16.86
C PRO A 61 4.86 25.95 -17.21
N GLN A 62 4.30 25.69 -18.39
CA GLN A 62 2.91 26.02 -18.69
C GLN A 62 2.00 25.33 -17.65
N THR A 63 1.19 26.12 -16.96
CA THR A 63 0.27 25.66 -15.92
C THR A 63 -0.94 25.00 -16.54
N ASN A 64 -0.83 23.72 -16.92
CA ASN A 64 -2.03 22.88 -17.05
C ASN A 64 -2.57 22.67 -15.63
N GLN A 65 -3.71 23.32 -15.36
CA GLN A 65 -4.45 23.20 -14.12
C GLN A 65 -4.79 21.71 -13.90
N PHE A 66 -4.58 21.21 -12.69
CA PHE A 66 -4.87 19.81 -12.36
C PHE A 66 -6.39 19.62 -12.37
N GLU A 67 -6.92 18.94 -13.39
CA GLU A 67 -8.33 18.55 -13.42
C GLU A 67 -8.49 17.23 -12.68
N HIS A 68 -9.14 17.28 -11.52
CA HIS A 68 -9.50 16.11 -10.73
C HIS A 68 -10.62 15.33 -11.45
N CYS A 69 -10.59 13.98 -11.41
CA CYS A 69 -11.56 13.14 -12.13
C CYS A 69 -13.00 13.25 -11.63
N PHE A 70 -13.15 13.73 -10.40
CA PHE A 70 -14.41 14.23 -9.86
C PHE A 70 -14.41 15.75 -9.96
N SER A 71 -15.40 16.31 -10.65
CA SER A 71 -15.51 17.75 -10.90
C SER A 71 -16.96 18.21 -10.78
N LYS A 72 -17.12 19.50 -10.47
CA LYS A 72 -18.43 20.15 -10.39
C LYS A 72 -18.82 20.69 -11.76
N SER A 73 -19.95 20.27 -12.31
CA SER A 73 -20.52 20.87 -13.51
C SER A 73 -21.11 22.25 -13.22
N SER A 74 -21.36 23.04 -14.27
CA SER A 74 -21.90 24.41 -14.15
C SER A 74 -23.27 24.48 -13.49
N ASP A 75 -24.05 23.40 -13.53
CA ASP A 75 -25.33 23.23 -12.82
C ASP A 75 -25.16 22.81 -11.35
N GLY A 76 -23.92 22.70 -10.85
CA GLY A 76 -23.60 22.41 -9.46
C GLY A 76 -23.68 20.94 -9.05
N PHE A 77 -23.75 20.01 -10.00
CA PHE A 77 -23.70 18.57 -9.72
C PHE A 77 -22.26 18.05 -9.75
N LEU A 78 -21.94 17.10 -8.87
CA LEU A 78 -20.67 16.39 -8.93
C LEU A 78 -20.74 15.32 -10.01
N GLN A 79 -19.72 15.27 -10.85
CA GLN A 79 -19.58 14.29 -11.92
C GLN A 79 -18.32 13.45 -11.75
N CYS A 80 -18.35 12.21 -12.22
CA CYS A 80 -17.20 11.33 -12.39
C CYS A 80 -17.19 10.89 -13.86
N GLU A 81 -16.13 11.25 -14.61
CA GLU A 81 -16.04 10.97 -16.06
C GLU A 81 -17.32 11.37 -16.83
N ASN A 82 -17.81 12.58 -16.58
CA ASN A 82 -19.04 13.16 -17.16
C ASN A 82 -20.37 12.51 -16.73
N VAL A 83 -20.36 11.56 -15.79
CA VAL A 83 -21.57 10.95 -15.23
C VAL A 83 -21.91 11.61 -13.90
N LYS A 84 -23.14 12.11 -13.73
CA LYS A 84 -23.57 12.68 -12.45
C LYS A 84 -23.51 11.62 -11.36
N VAL A 85 -22.81 11.91 -10.27
CA VAL A 85 -22.72 11.00 -9.11
C VAL A 85 -24.10 10.74 -8.51
N GLN A 86 -25.04 11.70 -8.60
CA GLN A 86 -26.42 11.49 -8.19
C GLN A 86 -27.10 10.36 -8.98
N ASP A 87 -26.97 10.33 -10.29
CA ASP A 87 -27.60 9.30 -11.14
C ASP A 87 -27.04 7.90 -10.79
N ILE A 88 -25.75 7.84 -10.44
CA ILE A 88 -25.10 6.63 -9.94
C ILE A 88 -25.70 6.23 -8.58
N MET A 89 -25.85 7.19 -7.65
CA MET A 89 -26.45 6.93 -6.33
C MET A 89 -27.88 6.41 -6.42
N GLU A 90 -28.64 6.79 -7.45
CA GLU A 90 -30.03 6.35 -7.66
C GLU A 90 -30.11 4.97 -8.33
N SER A 91 -29.08 4.55 -9.07
CA SER A 91 -29.04 3.27 -9.79
C SER A 91 -28.40 2.11 -9.00
N VAL A 92 -27.72 2.40 -7.89
CA VAL A 92 -27.04 1.40 -7.04
C VAL A 92 -27.75 1.17 -5.70
N GLU A 93 -27.26 0.19 -4.93
CA GLU A 93 -27.77 -0.09 -3.58
C GLU A 93 -27.75 1.16 -2.69
N ARG A 94 -28.85 1.37 -1.94
CA ARG A 94 -29.00 2.53 -1.04
C ARG A 94 -28.20 2.36 0.27
N ARG A 95 -26.88 2.36 0.15
CA ARG A 95 -25.88 2.31 1.23
C ARG A 95 -24.62 3.10 0.83
N PRO A 96 -23.65 3.33 1.73
CA PRO A 96 -22.36 3.90 1.34
C PRO A 96 -21.65 3.02 0.32
N PHE A 97 -20.94 3.62 -0.63
CA PHE A 97 -20.15 2.88 -1.63
C PHE A 97 -18.90 3.65 -2.06
N TYR A 98 -17.85 2.92 -2.42
CA TYR A 98 -16.69 3.51 -3.09
C TYR A 98 -16.95 3.61 -4.58
N LEU A 99 -16.76 4.81 -5.15
CA LEU A 99 -16.88 5.07 -6.57
C LEU A 99 -15.52 5.45 -7.13
N TYR A 100 -15.04 4.71 -8.12
CA TYR A 100 -13.75 4.91 -8.77
C TYR A 100 -13.91 5.44 -10.20
N SER A 101 -12.99 6.27 -10.67
CA SER A 101 -12.77 6.55 -12.10
C SER A 101 -11.71 5.59 -12.62
N LYS A 102 -12.09 4.66 -13.52
CA LYS A 102 -11.13 3.80 -14.19
C LYS A 102 -10.19 4.59 -15.13
N PRO A 103 -10.66 5.60 -15.89
CA PRO A 103 -9.77 6.47 -16.67
C PRO A 103 -8.72 7.17 -15.81
N GLN A 104 -9.04 7.63 -14.59
CA GLN A 104 -8.04 8.25 -13.72
C GLN A 104 -6.97 7.26 -13.24
N ILE A 105 -7.33 5.99 -12.99
CA ILE A 105 -6.35 4.93 -12.71
C ILE A 105 -5.37 4.82 -13.89
N THR A 106 -5.88 4.77 -15.12
CA THR A 106 -5.05 4.73 -16.33
C THR A 106 -4.15 5.95 -16.44
N ARG A 107 -4.69 7.17 -16.30
CA ARG A 107 -3.92 8.42 -16.36
C ARG A 107 -2.79 8.45 -15.33
N ASN A 108 -3.03 7.97 -14.11
CA ASN A 108 -2.01 7.90 -13.07
C ASN A 108 -0.89 6.91 -13.42
N VAL A 109 -1.20 5.75 -14.02
CA VAL A 109 -0.18 4.79 -14.48
C VAL A 109 0.62 5.35 -15.65
N GLU A 110 -0.04 5.94 -16.64
CA GLU A 110 0.63 6.52 -17.81
C GLU A 110 1.57 7.67 -17.41
N ALA A 111 1.21 8.49 -16.43
CA ALA A 111 2.11 9.51 -15.90
C ALA A 111 3.42 8.94 -15.33
N TYR A 112 3.39 7.74 -14.73
CA TYR A 112 4.59 7.04 -14.30
C TYR A 112 5.35 6.39 -15.45
N LYS A 113 4.66 5.81 -16.44
CA LYS A 113 5.30 5.25 -17.64
C LYS A 113 6.04 6.32 -18.43
N ASP A 114 5.41 7.48 -18.63
CA ASP A 114 6.01 8.64 -19.30
C ASP A 114 7.23 9.12 -18.54
N ALA A 115 7.13 9.23 -17.20
CA ALA A 115 8.26 9.57 -16.35
C ALA A 115 9.41 8.58 -16.45
N LEU A 116 9.13 7.29 -16.66
CA LEU A 116 10.14 6.22 -16.73
C LEU A 116 10.68 5.96 -18.13
N GLN A 117 10.22 6.68 -19.17
CA GLN A 117 10.75 6.50 -20.53
C GLN A 117 12.28 6.63 -20.55
N GLY A 118 12.93 5.71 -21.27
CA GLY A 118 14.39 5.59 -21.35
C GLY A 118 15.05 4.85 -20.18
N LEU A 119 14.30 4.44 -19.15
CA LEU A 119 14.79 3.60 -18.05
C LEU A 119 14.21 2.19 -18.15
N ASN A 120 15.04 1.18 -17.92
CA ASN A 120 14.54 -0.16 -17.61
C ASN A 120 13.89 -0.11 -16.22
N SER A 121 12.61 -0.45 -16.12
CA SER A 121 11.88 -0.20 -14.89
C SER A 121 10.70 -1.14 -14.63
N ILE A 122 10.32 -1.21 -13.35
CA ILE A 122 9.11 -1.88 -12.87
C ILE A 122 8.30 -0.88 -12.06
N ILE A 123 7.07 -0.61 -12.50
CA ILE A 123 6.07 0.09 -11.69
C ILE A 123 5.37 -0.96 -10.83
N GLY A 124 5.86 -1.17 -9.60
CA GLY A 124 5.30 -2.12 -8.65
C GLY A 124 4.13 -1.50 -7.89
N TYR A 125 2.89 -1.79 -8.29
CA TYR A 125 1.74 -1.26 -7.56
C TYR A 125 1.65 -1.86 -6.15
N ALA A 126 1.65 -1.02 -5.11
CA ALA A 126 1.54 -1.47 -3.72
C ALA A 126 0.10 -1.87 -3.36
N ILE A 127 -0.19 -3.18 -3.40
CA ILE A 127 -1.53 -3.77 -3.25
C ILE A 127 -2.20 -3.36 -1.92
N LYS A 128 -1.43 -3.20 -0.85
CA LYS A 128 -1.90 -2.68 0.45
C LYS A 128 -2.71 -1.37 0.37
N ALA A 129 -2.48 -0.56 -0.66
CA ALA A 129 -3.25 0.67 -0.87
C ALA A 129 -4.71 0.37 -1.25
N ASN A 130 -4.92 -0.56 -2.18
CA ASN A 130 -6.23 -1.04 -2.59
C ASN A 130 -6.10 -2.43 -3.23
N ASN A 131 -6.83 -3.41 -2.71
CA ASN A 131 -6.75 -4.82 -3.10
C ASN A 131 -8.00 -5.29 -3.85
N ASN A 132 -8.74 -4.39 -4.50
CA ASN A 132 -9.85 -4.77 -5.36
C ASN A 132 -9.34 -5.54 -6.61
N LEU A 133 -9.82 -6.78 -6.81
CA LEU A 133 -9.35 -7.65 -7.89
C LEU A 133 -9.48 -7.02 -9.29
N LYS A 134 -10.56 -6.27 -9.56
CA LYS A 134 -10.76 -5.63 -10.88
C LYS A 134 -9.81 -4.47 -11.13
N ILE A 135 -9.49 -3.71 -10.09
CA ILE A 135 -8.44 -2.68 -10.14
C ILE A 135 -7.07 -3.33 -10.41
N LEU A 136 -6.77 -4.43 -9.73
CA LEU A 136 -5.53 -5.19 -9.93
C LEU A 136 -5.41 -5.74 -11.36
N GLU A 137 -6.48 -6.36 -11.89
CA GLU A 137 -6.53 -6.84 -13.28
C GLU A 137 -6.30 -5.69 -14.28
N HIS A 138 -6.89 -4.51 -14.03
CA HIS A 138 -6.71 -3.32 -14.87
C HIS A 138 -5.27 -2.82 -14.85
N LEU A 139 -4.68 -2.64 -13.66
CA LEU A 139 -3.28 -2.22 -13.49
C LEU A 139 -2.31 -3.20 -14.17
N ARG A 140 -2.56 -4.51 -14.04
CA ARG A 140 -1.79 -5.54 -14.73
C ARG A 140 -1.92 -5.42 -16.25
N SER A 141 -3.12 -5.14 -16.78
CA SER A 141 -3.33 -4.95 -18.22
C SER A 141 -2.56 -3.73 -18.77
N LEU A 142 -2.30 -2.73 -17.91
CA LEU A 142 -1.45 -1.59 -18.22
C LEU A 142 0.04 -1.90 -18.06
N GLY A 143 0.44 -3.11 -17.69
CA GLY A 143 1.84 -3.54 -17.59
C GLY A 143 2.51 -3.29 -16.25
N CYS A 144 1.76 -2.94 -15.19
CA CYS A 144 2.29 -2.83 -13.84
C CYS A 144 2.77 -4.17 -13.29
N GLY A 145 3.78 -4.12 -12.42
CA GLY A 145 4.10 -5.16 -11.46
C GLY A 145 3.28 -5.01 -10.18
N ALA A 146 3.57 -5.85 -9.17
CA ALA A 146 2.89 -5.84 -7.89
C ALA A 146 3.86 -5.82 -6.72
N VAL A 147 3.56 -5.02 -5.70
CA VAL A 147 4.29 -4.97 -4.44
C VAL A 147 3.39 -5.52 -3.34
N LEU A 148 3.93 -6.47 -2.60
CA LEU A 148 3.21 -7.39 -1.73
C LEU A 148 3.73 -7.26 -0.31
N VAL A 149 2.86 -7.43 0.69
CA VAL A 149 3.26 -7.47 2.11
C VAL A 149 2.71 -8.69 2.87
N SER A 150 2.05 -9.62 2.17
CA SER A 150 1.66 -10.93 2.72
C SER A 150 1.53 -11.98 1.61
N GLY A 151 1.52 -13.27 1.98
CA GLY A 151 1.24 -14.35 1.03
C GLY A 151 -0.16 -14.28 0.43
N ASN A 152 -1.14 -13.69 1.13
CA ASN A 152 -2.48 -13.50 0.57
C ASN A 152 -2.52 -12.40 -0.50
N GLU A 153 -1.70 -11.35 -0.37
CA GLU A 153 -1.52 -10.39 -1.47
C GLU A 153 -0.81 -11.05 -2.66
N LEU A 154 0.17 -11.94 -2.43
CA LEU A 154 0.79 -12.72 -3.50
C LEU A 154 -0.24 -13.58 -4.24
N ARG A 155 -1.05 -14.36 -3.51
CA ARG A 155 -2.14 -15.16 -4.11
C ARG A 155 -3.10 -14.30 -4.92
N LEU A 156 -3.45 -13.12 -4.42
CA LEU A 156 -4.34 -12.20 -5.12
C LEU A 156 -3.68 -11.61 -6.38
N ALA A 157 -2.40 -11.25 -6.32
CA ALA A 157 -1.64 -10.78 -7.47
C ALA A 157 -1.57 -11.85 -8.58
N LEU A 158 -1.24 -13.10 -8.22
CA LEU A 158 -1.23 -14.22 -9.16
C LEU A 158 -2.60 -14.45 -9.77
N ARG A 159 -3.66 -14.37 -8.96
CA ARG A 159 -5.05 -14.48 -9.44
C ARG A 159 -5.45 -13.36 -10.40
N ALA A 160 -4.96 -12.14 -10.19
CA ALA A 160 -5.14 -11.01 -11.11
C ALA A 160 -4.30 -11.15 -12.40
N GLY A 161 -3.40 -12.14 -12.46
CA GLY A 161 -2.55 -12.44 -13.59
C GLY A 161 -1.26 -11.60 -13.65
N PHE A 162 -0.77 -11.09 -12.52
CA PHE A 162 0.54 -10.42 -12.49
C PHE A 162 1.66 -11.41 -12.79
N ASP A 163 2.64 -10.93 -13.54
CA ASP A 163 3.89 -11.66 -13.80
C ASP A 163 4.72 -11.73 -12.51
N PRO A 164 5.06 -12.94 -12.01
CA PRO A 164 5.87 -13.10 -10.80
C PRO A 164 7.22 -12.41 -10.89
N THR A 165 7.80 -12.28 -12.09
CA THR A 165 9.09 -11.59 -12.32
C THR A 165 8.99 -10.07 -12.16
N LYS A 166 7.77 -9.54 -12.02
CA LYS A 166 7.47 -8.14 -11.70
C LYS A 166 6.82 -7.98 -10.33
N CYS A 167 6.87 -9.03 -9.50
CA CYS A 167 6.33 -9.01 -8.15
C CYS A 167 7.45 -8.88 -7.11
N ILE A 168 7.24 -8.03 -6.11
CA ILE A 168 8.20 -7.75 -5.04
C ILE A 168 7.51 -7.95 -3.69
N PHE A 169 8.01 -8.92 -2.90
CA PHE A 169 7.48 -9.23 -1.58
C PHE A 169 8.30 -8.56 -0.46
N ASN A 170 7.65 -7.62 0.22
CA ASN A 170 8.17 -6.80 1.29
C ASN A 170 7.61 -7.24 2.65
N GLY A 171 8.23 -6.78 3.74
CA GLY A 171 7.67 -6.89 5.09
C GLY A 171 8.70 -7.22 6.15
N ASN A 172 8.49 -6.71 7.36
CA ASN A 172 9.38 -6.91 8.52
C ASN A 172 9.13 -8.23 9.26
N GLY A 173 8.15 -9.03 8.83
CA GLY A 173 7.69 -10.22 9.55
C GLY A 173 7.06 -11.22 8.59
N LYS A 174 7.75 -11.49 7.47
CA LYS A 174 7.30 -12.46 6.48
C LYS A 174 7.30 -13.85 7.11
N LEU A 175 6.17 -14.54 7.04
CA LEU A 175 6.04 -15.89 7.58
C LEU A 175 6.79 -16.88 6.68
N LEU A 176 7.31 -17.96 7.27
CA LEU A 176 8.01 -19.00 6.50
C LEU A 176 7.12 -19.57 5.38
N ASP A 177 5.84 -19.85 5.66
CA ASP A 177 4.89 -20.37 4.65
C ASP A 177 4.67 -19.38 3.50
N ASP A 178 4.64 -18.08 3.79
CA ASP A 178 4.51 -17.03 2.77
C ASP A 178 5.80 -16.91 1.93
N LEU A 179 6.96 -17.10 2.57
CA LEU A 179 8.25 -17.12 1.89
C LEU A 179 8.44 -18.36 1.01
N VAL A 180 7.94 -19.52 1.45
CA VAL A 180 7.92 -20.75 0.63
C VAL A 180 7.09 -20.53 -0.63
N LEU A 181 5.91 -19.91 -0.50
CA LEU A 181 5.11 -19.54 -1.67
C LEU A 181 5.87 -18.55 -2.58
N ALA A 182 6.49 -17.51 -2.02
CA ALA A 182 7.26 -16.54 -2.78
C ALA A 182 8.43 -17.19 -3.56
N ALA A 183 9.16 -18.12 -2.92
CA ALA A 183 10.23 -18.89 -3.55
C ALA A 183 9.71 -19.82 -4.65
N GLN A 184 8.58 -20.50 -4.42
CA GLN A 184 7.93 -21.36 -5.41
C GLN A 184 7.51 -20.59 -6.66
N GLU A 185 6.98 -19.38 -6.50
CA GLU A 185 6.47 -18.56 -7.60
C GLU A 185 7.58 -17.73 -8.28
N GLY A 186 8.75 -17.61 -7.64
CA GLY A 186 9.92 -16.93 -8.22
C GLY A 186 9.83 -15.41 -8.20
N VAL A 187 9.17 -14.83 -7.21
CA VAL A 187 9.08 -13.36 -7.03
C VAL A 187 10.36 -12.80 -6.40
N PHE A 188 10.57 -11.48 -6.52
CA PHE A 188 11.61 -10.81 -5.75
C PHE A 188 11.22 -10.75 -4.26
N VAL A 189 12.18 -10.92 -3.35
CA VAL A 189 11.94 -10.83 -1.91
C VAL A 189 12.90 -9.84 -1.26
N ASN A 190 12.37 -8.83 -0.59
CA ASN A 190 13.21 -7.88 0.15
C ASN A 190 13.56 -8.43 1.53
N ILE A 191 14.84 -8.44 1.87
CA ILE A 191 15.37 -8.81 3.19
C ILE A 191 15.29 -7.60 4.12
N ASP A 192 14.64 -7.76 5.27
CA ASP A 192 14.42 -6.68 6.25
C ASP A 192 15.28 -6.85 7.53
N SER A 193 15.68 -8.09 7.87
CA SER A 193 16.44 -8.39 9.10
C SER A 193 17.20 -9.73 9.02
N GLU A 194 18.00 -10.05 10.04
CA GLU A 194 18.79 -11.28 10.11
C GLU A 194 17.92 -12.55 10.14
N PHE A 195 16.90 -12.60 10.99
CA PHE A 195 15.99 -13.76 11.06
C PHE A 195 15.18 -13.93 9.77
N ASP A 196 14.91 -12.82 9.08
CA ASP A 196 14.20 -12.82 7.81
C ASP A 196 15.06 -13.43 6.70
N LEU A 197 16.36 -13.14 6.65
CA LEU A 197 17.31 -13.83 5.76
C LEU A 197 17.33 -15.34 6.05
N GLU A 198 17.44 -15.74 7.32
CA GLU A 198 17.43 -17.16 7.71
C GLU A 198 16.15 -17.87 7.25
N ASN A 199 14.99 -17.21 7.40
CA ASN A 199 13.71 -17.74 6.91
C ASN A 199 13.67 -17.84 5.38
N ILE A 200 14.25 -16.89 4.64
CA ILE A 200 14.31 -16.94 3.16
C ILE A 200 15.20 -18.10 2.70
N VAL A 201 16.34 -18.35 3.37
CA VAL A 201 17.19 -19.52 3.10
C VAL A 201 16.40 -20.79 3.35
N ALA A 202 15.73 -20.93 4.49
CA ALA A 202 14.91 -22.10 4.79
C ALA A 202 13.78 -22.30 3.75
N ALA A 203 13.10 -21.22 3.36
CA ALA A 203 12.06 -21.25 2.34
C ALA A 203 12.60 -21.70 0.97
N SER A 204 13.79 -21.22 0.58
CA SER A 204 14.47 -21.63 -0.63
C SER A 204 14.76 -23.13 -0.63
N SER A 205 15.31 -23.66 0.47
CA SER A 205 15.59 -25.09 0.61
C SER A 205 14.32 -25.94 0.54
N ILE A 206 13.23 -25.51 1.20
CA ILE A 206 11.93 -26.20 1.15
C ILE A 206 11.34 -26.19 -0.26
N ALA A 207 11.40 -25.05 -0.94
CA ALA A 207 10.86 -24.90 -2.30
C ALA A 207 11.76 -25.53 -3.39
N GLY A 208 13.03 -25.82 -3.07
CA GLY A 208 14.03 -26.26 -4.04
C GLY A 208 14.33 -25.20 -5.11
N LYS A 209 14.18 -23.90 -4.76
CA LYS A 209 14.34 -22.78 -5.70
C LYS A 209 15.14 -21.65 -5.10
N LYS A 210 16.12 -21.14 -5.86
CA LYS A 210 16.90 -19.95 -5.51
C LYS A 210 16.00 -18.71 -5.48
N VAL A 211 16.15 -17.87 -4.46
CA VAL A 211 15.35 -16.65 -4.27
C VAL A 211 16.14 -15.42 -4.72
N ASN A 212 15.53 -14.59 -5.57
CA ASN A 212 16.09 -13.30 -5.94
C ASN A 212 15.79 -12.28 -4.84
N VAL A 213 16.83 -11.81 -4.15
CA VAL A 213 16.69 -10.94 -2.97
C VAL A 213 17.21 -9.54 -3.21
N LEU A 214 16.59 -8.56 -2.53
CA LEU A 214 17.14 -7.22 -2.39
C LEU A 214 17.30 -6.87 -0.91
N LEU A 215 18.37 -6.17 -0.55
CA LEU A 215 18.56 -5.72 0.83
C LEU A 215 17.80 -4.41 1.05
N ARG A 216 16.88 -4.37 2.03
CA ARG A 216 16.23 -3.13 2.42
C ARG A 216 17.14 -2.34 3.36
N ILE A 217 17.79 -1.30 2.84
CA ILE A 217 18.73 -0.47 3.59
C ILE A 217 18.03 0.82 4.01
N ASN A 218 18.25 1.26 5.24
CA ASN A 218 17.85 2.58 5.72
C ASN A 218 18.97 3.58 5.37
N PRO A 219 18.79 4.46 4.36
CA PRO A 219 19.80 5.43 4.00
C PRO A 219 19.96 6.45 5.13
N ASP A 220 21.22 6.75 5.49
CA ASP A 220 21.56 7.70 6.54
C ASP A 220 21.47 9.15 6.03
N VAL A 221 20.24 9.58 5.76
CA VAL A 221 19.95 10.94 5.29
C VAL A 221 20.21 11.98 6.39
N ASP A 222 20.69 13.16 6.01
CA ASP A 222 21.05 14.21 6.97
C ASP A 222 19.83 14.63 7.83
N PRO A 223 19.87 14.43 9.16
CA PRO A 223 18.76 14.79 10.03
C PRO A 223 18.47 16.31 10.07
N GLN A 224 19.42 17.17 9.68
CA GLN A 224 19.18 18.61 9.58
C GLN A 224 18.32 18.98 8.37
N VAL A 225 18.40 18.18 7.30
CA VAL A 225 17.63 18.39 6.07
C VAL A 225 16.31 17.61 6.12
N HIS A 226 16.35 16.39 6.67
CA HIS A 226 15.24 15.43 6.64
C HIS A 226 14.93 14.82 8.01
N ALA A 227 14.65 15.67 9.00
CA ALA A 227 14.47 15.28 10.41
C ALA A 227 13.46 14.14 10.63
N TYR A 228 12.30 14.17 9.95
CA TYR A 228 11.26 13.14 10.09
C TYR A 228 11.71 11.78 9.55
N VAL A 229 12.40 11.75 8.40
CA VAL A 229 12.90 10.50 7.79
C VAL A 229 14.04 9.93 8.60
N ALA A 230 15.00 10.76 9.02
CA ALA A 230 16.12 10.31 9.85
C ALA A 230 15.64 9.74 11.21
N THR A 231 14.70 10.42 11.87
CA THR A 231 14.09 9.94 13.13
C THR A 231 13.29 8.66 12.89
N GLY A 232 12.55 8.60 11.78
CA GLY A 232 11.83 7.42 11.32
C GLY A 232 12.76 6.23 11.17
N ASN A 233 13.85 6.36 10.42
CA ASN A 233 14.81 5.28 10.17
C ASN A 233 15.43 4.72 11.46
N LYS A 234 15.65 5.56 12.48
CA LYS A 234 16.26 5.13 13.74
C LYS A 234 15.29 4.37 14.65
N ASN A 235 14.01 4.75 14.66
CA ASN A 235 13.00 4.21 15.57
C ASN A 235 12.05 3.20 14.88
N SER A 236 12.18 3.04 13.57
CA SER A 236 11.35 2.17 12.76
C SER A 236 11.75 0.70 12.94
N LYS A 237 10.74 -0.17 12.88
CA LYS A 237 10.90 -1.63 12.81
C LYS A 237 11.35 -2.15 11.44
N PHE A 238 11.63 -1.26 10.50
CA PHE A 238 11.86 -1.59 9.10
C PHE A 238 13.31 -1.38 8.70
N GLY A 239 13.80 -2.29 7.86
CA GLY A 239 15.05 -2.15 7.14
C GLY A 239 16.30 -2.35 8.00
N ILE A 240 17.41 -2.46 7.28
CA ILE A 240 18.73 -2.75 7.82
C ILE A 240 19.47 -1.43 7.97
N ARG A 241 20.08 -1.25 9.13
CA ARG A 241 21.05 -0.20 9.37
C ARG A 241 22.30 -0.42 8.52
N ASN A 242 22.78 0.61 7.83
CA ASN A 242 23.91 0.50 6.91
C ASN A 242 25.17 -0.08 7.59
N GLU A 243 25.35 0.12 8.90
CA GLU A 243 26.50 -0.42 9.64
C GLU A 243 26.50 -1.96 9.74
N LYS A 244 25.35 -2.61 9.45
CA LYS A 244 25.23 -4.07 9.39
C LYS A 244 25.34 -4.62 7.97
N LEU A 245 25.52 -3.79 6.95
CA LEU A 245 25.53 -4.22 5.54
C LEU A 245 26.48 -5.42 5.31
N GLN A 246 27.70 -5.37 5.85
CA GLN A 246 28.68 -6.43 5.66
C GLN A 246 28.19 -7.80 6.15
N TRP A 247 27.47 -7.85 7.28
CA TRP A 247 26.93 -9.12 7.80
C TRP A 247 25.98 -9.76 6.79
N PHE A 248 25.11 -8.97 6.15
CA PHE A 248 24.17 -9.47 5.15
C PHE A 248 24.88 -9.93 3.88
N LEU A 249 25.93 -9.22 3.46
CA LEU A 249 26.73 -9.63 2.30
C LEU A 249 27.45 -10.95 2.56
N ASP A 250 28.07 -11.10 3.74
CA ASP A 250 28.73 -12.34 4.13
C ASP A 250 27.72 -13.51 4.20
N ALA A 251 26.53 -13.27 4.75
CA ALA A 251 25.45 -14.26 4.81
C ALA A 251 24.95 -14.67 3.41
N VAL A 252 24.74 -13.72 2.49
CA VAL A 252 24.36 -14.06 1.10
C VAL A 252 25.45 -14.87 0.41
N LYS A 253 26.74 -14.53 0.59
CA LYS A 253 27.87 -15.30 0.04
C LYS A 253 27.94 -16.73 0.58
N ALA A 254 27.51 -16.94 1.82
CA ALA A 254 27.48 -18.27 2.44
C ALA A 254 26.36 -19.17 1.89
N HIS A 255 25.35 -18.60 1.21
CA HIS A 255 24.18 -19.31 0.68
C HIS A 255 23.99 -19.09 -0.83
N PRO A 256 24.98 -19.42 -1.69
CA PRO A 256 24.94 -19.11 -3.11
C PRO A 256 23.93 -19.97 -3.88
N ASP A 257 23.50 -21.11 -3.35
CA ASP A 257 22.51 -22.01 -3.96
C ASP A 257 21.08 -21.58 -3.64
N GLU A 258 20.87 -20.97 -2.47
CA GLU A 258 19.57 -20.51 -2.00
C GLU A 258 19.27 -19.05 -2.37
N LEU A 259 20.28 -18.17 -2.39
CA LEU A 259 20.09 -16.73 -2.55
C LEU A 259 20.82 -16.19 -3.79
N LYS A 260 20.15 -15.27 -4.49
CA LYS A 260 20.77 -14.37 -5.48
C LYS A 260 20.49 -12.92 -5.09
N LEU A 261 21.50 -12.20 -4.62
CA LEU A 261 21.37 -10.76 -4.38
C LEU A 261 21.34 -10.01 -5.72
N VAL A 262 20.19 -9.46 -6.06
CA VAL A 262 19.95 -8.76 -7.34
C VAL A 262 19.80 -7.25 -7.17
N GLY A 263 19.65 -6.75 -5.95
CA GLY A 263 19.31 -5.34 -5.75
C GLY A 263 19.45 -4.80 -4.33
N ALA A 264 19.24 -3.49 -4.22
CA ALA A 264 19.07 -2.79 -2.96
C ALA A 264 17.73 -2.04 -2.97
N HIS A 265 17.11 -1.92 -1.80
CA HIS A 265 15.81 -1.32 -1.61
C HIS A 265 15.85 -0.26 -0.49
N CYS A 266 15.14 0.85 -0.65
CA CYS A 266 14.78 1.73 0.44
C CYS A 266 13.32 2.18 0.32
N HIS A 267 12.72 2.59 1.44
CA HIS A 267 11.40 3.21 1.43
C HIS A 267 11.36 4.35 2.44
N LEU A 268 11.13 5.57 1.95
CA LEU A 268 11.41 6.81 2.68
C LEU A 268 10.23 7.35 3.49
N GLY A 269 9.09 6.65 3.45
CA GLY A 269 7.86 7.04 4.14
C GLY A 269 6.68 7.21 3.19
N SER A 270 5.64 7.89 3.65
CA SER A 270 4.42 8.17 2.89
C SER A 270 4.14 9.68 2.85
N THR A 271 3.26 10.08 1.93
CA THR A 271 2.79 11.47 1.78
C THR A 271 3.91 12.49 1.60
N ILE A 272 4.97 12.12 0.88
CA ILE A 272 6.11 12.97 0.59
C ILE A 272 5.71 14.03 -0.44
N THR A 273 5.83 15.30 -0.06
CA THR A 273 5.45 16.46 -0.89
C THR A 273 6.64 17.21 -1.50
N LYS A 274 7.87 16.76 -1.23
CA LYS A 274 9.12 17.32 -1.77
C LYS A 274 10.03 16.20 -2.27
N VAL A 275 10.57 16.34 -3.48
CA VAL A 275 11.35 15.26 -4.11
C VAL A 275 12.83 15.21 -3.68
N ASP A 276 13.32 16.24 -2.98
CA ASP A 276 14.73 16.31 -2.54
C ASP A 276 15.16 15.09 -1.72
N ILE A 277 14.27 14.54 -0.90
CA ILE A 277 14.55 13.34 -0.12
C ILE A 277 14.85 12.11 -1.00
N PHE A 278 14.19 11.99 -2.15
CA PHE A 278 14.46 10.88 -3.08
C PHE A 278 15.82 11.03 -3.74
N ARG A 279 16.20 12.26 -4.13
CA ARG A 279 17.54 12.58 -4.64
C ARG A 279 18.62 12.17 -3.63
N ASP A 280 18.50 12.67 -2.41
CA ASP A 280 19.51 12.49 -1.37
C ASP A 280 19.64 11.01 -0.97
N ALA A 281 18.51 10.30 -0.85
CA ALA A 281 18.50 8.87 -0.59
C ALA A 281 19.07 8.05 -1.76
N ALA A 282 18.75 8.40 -3.01
CA ALA A 282 19.24 7.67 -4.18
C ALA A 282 20.76 7.77 -4.32
N VAL A 283 21.36 8.93 -4.01
CA VAL A 283 22.83 9.07 -3.97
C VAL A 283 23.45 8.09 -2.99
N LEU A 284 22.90 8.00 -1.77
CA LEU A 284 23.39 7.04 -0.76
C LEU A 284 23.21 5.59 -1.20
N MET A 285 22.03 5.26 -1.75
CA MET A 285 21.74 3.90 -2.21
C MET A 285 22.63 3.45 -3.37
N VAL A 286 22.93 4.34 -4.32
CA VAL A 286 23.86 4.02 -5.42
C VAL A 286 25.28 3.81 -4.90
N ASN A 287 25.73 4.57 -3.90
CA ASN A 287 27.03 4.33 -3.26
C ASN A 287 27.08 2.94 -2.60
N TYR A 288 26.01 2.52 -1.92
CA TYR A 288 25.92 1.15 -1.37
C TYR A 288 25.93 0.10 -2.49
N ILE A 289 25.24 0.34 -3.61
CA ILE A 289 25.28 -0.56 -4.76
C ILE A 289 26.70 -0.67 -5.34
N ASP A 290 27.42 0.44 -5.47
CA ASP A 290 28.81 0.44 -5.94
C ASP A 290 29.72 -0.37 -5.00
N GLU A 291 29.54 -0.24 -3.68
CA GLU A 291 30.24 -1.05 -2.68
C GLU A 291 29.91 -2.54 -2.79
N ILE A 292 28.63 -2.89 -2.94
CA ILE A 292 28.16 -4.26 -3.10
C ILE A 292 28.73 -4.88 -4.38
N ARG A 293 28.70 -4.15 -5.50
CA ARG A 293 29.30 -4.60 -6.78
C ARG A 293 30.82 -4.81 -6.66
N ALA A 294 31.53 -3.92 -5.96
CA ALA A 294 32.96 -4.07 -5.71
C ALA A 294 33.31 -5.34 -4.91
N GLN A 295 32.36 -5.86 -4.13
CA GLN A 295 32.49 -7.14 -3.42
C GLN A 295 32.15 -8.38 -4.26
N GLY A 296 31.83 -8.22 -5.54
CA GLY A 296 31.60 -9.30 -6.52
C GLY A 296 30.15 -9.72 -6.71
N PHE A 297 29.17 -9.00 -6.17
CA PHE A 297 27.75 -9.29 -6.41
C PHE A 297 27.24 -8.65 -7.71
N GLU A 298 26.45 -9.40 -8.47
CA GLU A 298 25.75 -8.92 -9.67
C GLU A 298 24.44 -8.23 -9.27
N VAL A 299 24.54 -6.95 -8.93
CA VAL A 299 23.38 -6.11 -8.59
C VAL A 299 22.89 -5.35 -9.82
N ASP A 300 21.63 -5.56 -10.18
CA ASP A 300 20.98 -4.96 -11.34
C ASP A 300 19.81 -4.05 -10.98
N TYR A 301 19.29 -4.11 -9.76
CA TYR A 301 18.08 -3.38 -9.37
C TYR A 301 18.31 -2.37 -8.25
N LEU A 302 17.80 -1.15 -8.45
CA LEU A 302 17.57 -0.19 -7.39
C LEU A 302 16.06 -0.05 -7.19
N ASN A 303 15.57 -0.38 -6.00
CA ASN A 303 14.19 -0.16 -5.60
C ASN A 303 14.12 1.05 -4.66
N ILE A 304 13.52 2.15 -5.10
CA ILE A 304 13.40 3.39 -4.30
C ILE A 304 12.10 3.45 -3.48
N GLY A 305 11.31 2.37 -3.49
CA GLY A 305 10.06 2.28 -2.77
C GLY A 305 8.97 3.19 -3.35
N GLY A 306 7.93 3.43 -2.55
CA GLY A 306 6.89 4.42 -2.84
C GLY A 306 7.02 5.68 -1.98
N GLY A 307 5.93 6.42 -1.88
CA GLY A 307 5.78 7.48 -0.89
C GLY A 307 5.32 8.83 -1.42
N LEU A 308 5.31 9.03 -2.74
CA LEU A 308 4.84 10.26 -3.38
C LEU A 308 3.43 10.64 -2.90
N GLY A 309 3.29 11.89 -2.45
CA GLY A 309 2.04 12.45 -1.95
C GLY A 309 1.03 12.84 -3.04
N ILE A 310 -0.15 13.22 -2.60
CA ILE A 310 -1.24 13.79 -3.41
C ILE A 310 -1.89 14.95 -2.65
N ASP A 311 -2.68 15.78 -3.34
CA ASP A 311 -3.35 16.93 -2.72
C ASP A 311 -4.69 16.47 -2.14
N TYR A 312 -4.71 16.24 -0.82
CA TYR A 312 -5.94 15.91 -0.09
C TYR A 312 -6.81 17.13 0.23
N TYR A 313 -6.24 18.34 0.16
CA TYR A 313 -6.91 19.57 0.59
C TYR A 313 -7.73 20.23 -0.52
N HIS A 314 -7.46 19.87 -1.78
CA HIS A 314 -8.11 20.45 -2.96
C HIS A 314 -7.91 21.97 -3.01
N SER A 315 -6.78 22.43 -2.48
CA SER A 315 -6.44 23.86 -2.37
C SER A 315 -5.68 24.39 -3.57
N GLY A 316 -5.45 23.55 -4.59
CA GLY A 316 -4.58 23.86 -5.72
C GLY A 316 -3.10 23.79 -5.37
N ALA A 317 -2.73 23.01 -4.35
CA ALA A 317 -1.33 22.86 -3.95
C ALA A 317 -0.53 22.21 -5.09
N VAL A 318 0.59 22.84 -5.48
CA VAL A 318 1.48 22.27 -6.49
C VAL A 318 2.35 21.21 -5.84
N LEU A 319 1.99 19.94 -6.06
CA LEU A 319 2.75 18.79 -5.59
C LEU A 319 3.64 18.21 -6.70
N PRO A 320 4.76 17.56 -6.33
CA PRO A 320 5.61 16.90 -7.29
C PRO A 320 4.85 15.81 -8.05
N LYS A 321 4.99 15.81 -9.37
CA LYS A 321 4.44 14.79 -10.27
C LYS A 321 5.43 13.60 -10.37
N PRO A 322 5.00 12.45 -10.93
CA PRO A 322 5.89 11.33 -11.21
C PRO A 322 7.18 11.72 -11.93
N MET A 323 7.11 12.60 -12.94
CA MET A 323 8.30 13.10 -13.65
C MET A 323 9.31 13.77 -12.70
N ASN A 324 8.84 14.64 -11.80
CA ASN A 324 9.71 15.31 -10.83
C ASN A 324 10.42 14.32 -9.91
N LEU A 325 9.74 13.23 -9.53
CA LEU A 325 10.35 12.15 -8.74
C LEU A 325 11.42 11.42 -9.56
N ILE A 326 11.09 10.95 -10.76
CA ILE A 326 12.02 10.13 -11.56
C ILE A 326 13.25 10.93 -12.00
N ASP A 327 13.09 12.22 -12.31
CA ASP A 327 14.22 13.07 -12.70
C ASP A 327 15.25 13.23 -11.57
N THR A 328 14.88 13.04 -10.30
CA THR A 328 15.86 13.06 -9.19
C THR A 328 16.83 11.88 -9.21
N VAL A 329 16.48 10.78 -9.87
CA VAL A 329 17.26 9.52 -9.86
C VAL A 329 17.72 9.07 -11.24
N ARG A 330 17.17 9.63 -12.32
CA ARG A 330 17.37 9.19 -13.71
C ARG A 330 18.84 9.04 -14.09
N GLU A 331 19.65 10.09 -13.91
CA GLU A 331 21.06 10.08 -14.30
C GLU A 331 21.88 9.08 -13.48
N LEU A 332 21.58 8.96 -12.18
CA LEU A 332 22.24 8.00 -11.30
C LEU A 332 21.97 6.56 -11.74
N VAL A 333 20.70 6.24 -12.04
CA VAL A 333 20.27 4.92 -12.52
C VAL A 333 20.93 4.58 -13.86
N LEU A 334 20.89 5.50 -14.83
CA LEU A 334 21.49 5.31 -16.17
C LEU A 334 23.01 5.12 -16.10
N SER A 335 23.71 5.97 -15.32
CA SER A 335 25.17 5.91 -15.20
C SER A 335 25.69 4.60 -14.60
N ARG A 336 24.81 3.82 -13.96
CA ARG A 336 25.11 2.52 -13.33
C ARG A 336 24.45 1.34 -14.03
N ASN A 337 23.76 1.58 -15.15
CA ASN A 337 22.99 0.57 -15.87
C ASN A 337 22.07 -0.23 -14.93
N LEU A 338 21.34 0.46 -14.07
CA LEU A 338 20.41 -0.15 -13.11
C LEU A 338 18.99 -0.20 -13.68
N ASN A 339 18.26 -1.25 -13.32
CA ASN A 339 16.82 -1.33 -13.45
C ASN A 339 16.17 -0.63 -12.24
N LEU A 340 15.25 0.30 -12.49
CA LEU A 340 14.58 1.06 -11.43
C LEU A 340 13.24 0.40 -11.06
N ILE A 341 13.09 0.05 -9.79
CA ILE A 341 11.79 -0.35 -9.22
C ILE A 341 11.24 0.83 -8.41
N ILE A 342 9.98 1.17 -8.67
CA ILE A 342 9.21 2.10 -7.85
C ILE A 342 7.98 1.40 -7.29
N GLU A 343 7.56 1.75 -6.07
CA GLU A 343 6.45 1.09 -5.38
C GLU A 343 5.25 2.02 -5.07
N PRO A 344 4.69 2.74 -6.06
CA PRO A 344 3.58 3.65 -5.80
C PRO A 344 2.31 2.89 -5.41
N GLY A 345 1.65 3.38 -4.35
CA GLY A 345 0.29 2.98 -3.98
C GLY A 345 -0.63 4.19 -4.02
N ARG A 346 -0.46 5.09 -3.06
CA ARG A 346 -1.27 6.31 -2.90
C ARG A 346 -1.37 7.14 -4.19
N SER A 347 -0.25 7.47 -4.80
CA SER A 347 -0.19 8.28 -6.03
C SER A 347 -0.78 7.60 -7.27
N LEU A 348 -1.04 6.29 -7.22
CA LEU A 348 -1.73 5.59 -8.32
C LEU A 348 -3.24 5.53 -8.11
N ILE A 349 -3.71 5.37 -6.87
CA ILE A 349 -5.10 4.98 -6.63
C ILE A 349 -5.89 5.93 -5.72
N ALA A 350 -5.26 6.85 -4.97
CA ALA A 350 -5.99 7.65 -3.98
C ALA A 350 -7.03 8.60 -4.60
N ASN A 351 -6.59 9.45 -5.53
CA ASN A 351 -7.40 10.49 -6.17
C ASN A 351 -8.33 9.96 -7.29
N THR A 352 -8.43 8.64 -7.43
CA THR A 352 -9.32 8.01 -8.41
C THR A 352 -10.70 7.77 -7.83
N CYS A 353 -10.92 8.05 -6.54
CA CYS A 353 -12.09 7.55 -5.83
C CYS A 353 -12.67 8.52 -4.81
N CYS A 354 -14.00 8.47 -4.68
CA CYS A 354 -14.74 9.03 -3.55
C CYS A 354 -15.47 7.93 -2.78
N LEU A 355 -15.56 8.07 -1.46
CA LEU A 355 -16.59 7.37 -0.68
C LEU A 355 -17.87 8.19 -0.76
N VAL A 356 -18.91 7.62 -1.37
CA VAL A 356 -20.21 8.26 -1.58
C VAL A 356 -21.16 7.86 -0.46
N ASN A 357 -21.79 8.87 0.16
CA ASN A 357 -22.64 8.73 1.33
C ASN A 357 -23.96 9.48 1.14
N ARG A 358 -24.92 9.20 2.01
CA ARG A 358 -26.18 9.94 2.16
C ARG A 358 -26.26 10.55 3.55
N VAL A 359 -26.76 11.77 3.61
CA VAL A 359 -27.03 12.45 4.87
C VAL A 359 -28.22 11.79 5.57
N THR A 360 -27.98 11.24 6.76
CA THR A 360 -29.01 10.71 7.65
C THR A 360 -29.80 11.83 8.31
N GLY A 361 -29.10 12.90 8.72
CA GLY A 361 -29.69 14.11 9.29
C GLY A 361 -28.64 15.11 9.74
N VAL A 362 -29.10 16.29 10.13
CA VAL A 362 -28.28 17.36 10.71
C VAL A 362 -28.72 17.60 12.15
N LYS A 363 -27.77 17.76 13.07
CA LYS A 363 -28.06 18.07 14.48
C LYS A 363 -27.06 19.06 15.04
N THR A 364 -27.41 19.67 16.17
CA THR A 364 -26.51 20.52 16.97
C THR A 364 -26.52 20.04 18.42
N ASN A 365 -25.41 20.24 19.12
CA ASN A 365 -25.36 20.10 20.58
C ASN A 365 -25.37 21.47 21.29
N GLY A 366 -25.63 22.55 20.56
CA GLY A 366 -25.58 23.93 21.04
C GLY A 366 -24.25 24.64 20.76
N THR A 367 -23.13 23.90 20.66
CA THR A 367 -21.81 24.46 20.36
C THR A 367 -21.31 24.07 18.97
N LYS A 368 -21.46 22.80 18.61
CA LYS A 368 -21.06 22.24 17.32
C LYS A 368 -22.26 21.75 16.54
N ASN A 369 -22.17 21.87 15.22
CA ASN A 369 -23.12 21.29 14.29
C ASN A 369 -22.55 20.02 13.67
N PHE A 370 -23.42 19.06 13.40
CA PHE A 370 -23.06 17.76 12.89
C PHE A 370 -23.89 17.41 11.67
N VAL A 371 -23.23 17.01 10.58
CA VAL A 371 -23.86 16.28 9.49
C VAL A 371 -23.63 14.80 9.75
N VAL A 372 -24.70 14.08 10.10
CA VAL A 372 -24.65 12.64 10.30
C VAL A 372 -24.90 11.96 8.96
N ILE A 373 -23.95 11.15 8.49
CA ILE A 373 -24.04 10.39 7.24
C ILE A 373 -24.27 8.90 7.49
N ASP A 374 -24.53 8.13 6.44
CA ASP A 374 -24.68 6.67 6.52
C ASP A 374 -23.32 5.92 6.50
N GLY A 375 -22.23 6.50 6.00
CA GLY A 375 -20.87 5.97 6.14
C GLY A 375 -20.22 6.30 7.48
N SER A 376 -19.11 5.63 7.81
CA SER A 376 -18.46 5.73 9.12
C SER A 376 -16.95 5.41 9.08
N MET A 377 -16.31 5.46 10.24
CA MET A 377 -14.97 4.96 10.48
C MET A 377 -14.81 3.45 10.19
N ALA A 378 -15.91 2.67 10.18
CA ALA A 378 -15.85 1.27 9.80
C ALA A 378 -15.47 1.11 8.33
N GLU A 379 -15.96 1.99 7.44
CA GLU A 379 -15.57 2.03 6.04
C GLU A 379 -14.26 2.81 5.84
N LEU A 380 -14.13 3.97 6.47
CA LEU A 380 -13.04 4.91 6.21
C LEU A 380 -12.45 5.40 7.55
N ILE A 381 -11.44 4.69 8.05
CA ILE A 381 -10.86 4.96 9.37
C ILE A 381 -9.80 6.07 9.36
N ARG A 382 -9.32 6.50 8.19
CA ARG A 382 -8.13 7.37 8.08
C ARG A 382 -8.23 8.68 8.87
N PRO A 383 -9.34 9.45 8.84
CA PRO A 383 -9.47 10.68 9.60
C PRO A 383 -9.33 10.43 11.10
N SER A 384 -9.94 9.36 11.61
CA SER A 384 -9.82 8.99 13.02
C SER A 384 -8.44 8.46 13.41
N LEU A 385 -7.82 7.66 12.56
CA LEU A 385 -6.57 6.95 12.90
C LEU A 385 -5.32 7.84 12.75
N TYR A 386 -5.36 8.78 11.82
CA TYR A 386 -4.19 9.57 11.42
C TYR A 386 -4.41 11.08 11.53
N ASP A 387 -5.57 11.52 12.04
CA ASP A 387 -6.04 12.91 11.92
C ASP A 387 -5.97 13.40 10.46
N ALA A 388 -6.19 12.48 9.51
CA ALA A 388 -6.02 12.76 8.09
C ALA A 388 -7.16 13.63 7.55
N TYR A 389 -6.80 14.72 6.87
CA TYR A 389 -7.75 15.47 6.06
C TYR A 389 -8.09 14.69 4.77
N GLN A 390 -9.38 14.67 4.43
CA GLN A 390 -9.90 14.32 3.11
C GLN A 390 -11.02 15.30 2.78
N HIS A 391 -10.99 15.89 1.59
CA HIS A 391 -11.97 16.89 1.17
C HIS A 391 -13.40 16.31 1.17
N ILE A 392 -14.38 17.13 1.54
CA ILE A 392 -15.80 16.74 1.61
C ILE A 392 -16.63 17.81 0.94
N GLU A 393 -17.52 17.38 0.05
CA GLU A 393 -18.52 18.24 -0.58
C GLU A 393 -19.85 17.49 -0.81
N LEU A 394 -20.90 18.25 -1.15
CA LEU A 394 -22.20 17.69 -1.50
C LEU A 394 -22.20 17.20 -2.95
N VAL A 395 -22.94 16.14 -3.24
CA VAL A 395 -23.07 15.60 -4.60
C VAL A 395 -23.90 16.51 -5.49
N SER A 396 -24.98 17.07 -4.95
CA SER A 396 -25.97 17.85 -5.70
C SER A 396 -26.02 19.29 -5.18
N PRO A 397 -26.56 20.24 -5.97
CA PRO A 397 -26.76 21.61 -5.51
C PRO A 397 -27.57 21.63 -4.21
N PRO A 398 -27.18 22.45 -3.22
CA PRO A 398 -27.97 22.60 -2.01
C PRO A 398 -29.30 23.31 -2.32
N PRO A 399 -30.29 23.24 -1.43
CA PRO A 399 -31.49 24.07 -1.53
C PRO A 399 -31.13 25.56 -1.70
N PRO A 400 -31.91 26.36 -2.47
CA PRO A 400 -31.57 27.75 -2.82
C PRO A 400 -31.29 28.69 -1.62
N ASN A 401 -31.77 28.35 -0.42
CA ASN A 401 -31.60 29.14 0.81
C ASN A 401 -30.86 28.35 1.91
N ALA A 402 -30.06 27.34 1.55
CA ALA A 402 -29.30 26.58 2.53
C ALA A 402 -28.20 27.44 3.14
N GLU A 403 -28.30 27.72 4.45
CA GLU A 403 -27.27 28.44 5.18
C GLU A 403 -25.96 27.65 5.19
N VAL A 404 -24.86 28.34 4.88
CA VAL A 404 -23.50 27.78 5.05
C VAL A 404 -23.13 27.86 6.53
N SER A 405 -22.64 26.76 7.07
CA SER A 405 -22.23 26.66 8.47
C SER A 405 -21.06 25.69 8.60
N THR A 406 -20.37 25.75 9.74
CA THR A 406 -19.30 24.82 10.08
C THR A 406 -19.88 23.55 10.69
N PHE A 407 -19.52 22.40 10.13
CA PHE A 407 -19.99 21.08 10.55
C PHE A 407 -18.83 20.11 10.81
N ASP A 408 -18.98 19.28 11.82
CA ASP A 408 -18.29 17.99 11.86
C ASP A 408 -19.14 16.97 11.09
N VAL A 409 -18.52 16.24 10.15
CA VAL A 409 -19.16 15.17 9.37
C VAL A 409 -18.85 13.85 10.05
N VAL A 410 -19.90 13.19 10.57
CA VAL A 410 -19.79 12.03 11.47
C VAL A 410 -20.66 10.87 10.99
N GLY A 411 -20.25 9.65 11.33
CA GLY A 411 -21.04 8.45 11.04
C GLY A 411 -21.99 8.08 12.19
N PRO A 412 -22.67 6.92 12.07
CA PRO A 412 -23.59 6.40 13.07
C PRO A 412 -22.96 5.43 14.09
N VAL A 413 -21.64 5.18 14.05
CA VAL A 413 -20.96 4.26 14.98
C VAL A 413 -20.93 4.84 16.39
N CYS A 414 -20.97 3.97 17.40
CA CYS A 414 -21.10 4.33 18.81
C CYS A 414 -19.82 4.87 19.49
N GLU A 415 -19.01 5.67 18.78
CA GLU A 415 -17.78 6.25 19.32
C GLU A 415 -17.57 7.69 18.87
N SER A 416 -17.03 8.56 19.73
CA SER A 416 -16.69 9.94 19.36
C SER A 416 -15.58 10.05 18.31
N ALA A 417 -14.84 8.95 18.09
CA ALA A 417 -13.84 8.82 17.06
C ALA A 417 -14.45 8.59 15.66
N ASP A 418 -15.76 8.31 15.56
CA ASP A 418 -16.46 8.14 14.28
C ASP A 418 -16.73 9.48 13.58
N PHE A 419 -15.67 10.08 13.04
CA PHE A 419 -15.74 11.25 12.19
C PHE A 419 -15.01 11.02 10.86
N LEU A 420 -15.55 11.61 9.80
CA LEU A 420 -14.95 11.60 8.46
C LEU A 420 -14.31 12.95 8.14
N GLY A 421 -14.73 14.01 8.83
CA GLY A 421 -14.13 15.32 8.72
C GLY A 421 -14.59 16.23 9.85
N LYS A 422 -13.69 17.06 10.37
CA LYS A 422 -14.01 18.09 11.35
C LYS A 422 -13.97 19.46 10.69
N GLU A 423 -14.78 20.37 11.20
CA GLU A 423 -14.75 21.81 10.90
C GLU A 423 -14.85 22.13 9.40
N ARG A 424 -15.85 21.55 8.73
CA ARG A 424 -16.12 21.74 7.30
C ARG A 424 -17.16 22.82 7.10
N GLU A 425 -16.82 23.84 6.32
CA GLU A 425 -17.81 24.81 5.84
C GLU A 425 -18.63 24.18 4.72
N LEU A 426 -19.91 23.94 4.97
CA LEU A 426 -20.83 23.33 4.02
C LEU A 426 -22.17 24.06 4.03
N PRO A 427 -22.86 24.17 2.89
CA PRO A 427 -24.29 24.46 2.90
C PRO A 427 -25.03 23.39 3.69
N THR A 428 -26.00 23.79 4.52
CA THR A 428 -26.78 22.86 5.36
C THR A 428 -27.50 21.83 4.47
N PRO A 429 -27.13 20.55 4.52
CA PRO A 429 -27.68 19.55 3.61
C PRO A 429 -29.06 19.06 4.07
N ALA A 430 -29.92 18.78 3.10
CA ALA A 430 -31.19 18.09 3.36
C ALA A 430 -30.97 16.60 3.70
N LYS A 431 -31.91 16.01 4.45
CA LYS A 431 -31.92 14.56 4.68
C LYS A 431 -31.97 13.83 3.34
N GLY A 432 -31.11 12.82 3.18
CA GLY A 432 -30.99 12.01 1.96
C GLY A 432 -30.09 12.62 0.89
N ALA A 433 -29.62 13.87 1.04
CA ALA A 433 -28.66 14.47 0.11
C ALA A 433 -27.37 13.65 0.04
N GLY A 434 -26.77 13.59 -1.15
CA GLY A 434 -25.47 12.93 -1.32
C GLY A 434 -24.31 13.77 -0.83
N LEU A 435 -23.33 13.11 -0.22
CA LEU A 435 -22.10 13.72 0.28
C LEU A 435 -20.93 12.79 -0.02
N VAL A 436 -19.82 13.33 -0.50
CA VAL A 436 -18.62 12.55 -0.82
C VAL A 436 -17.47 12.87 0.11
N VAL A 437 -16.64 11.86 0.37
CA VAL A 437 -15.29 12.02 0.91
C VAL A 437 -14.31 11.70 -0.21
N HIS A 438 -13.53 12.70 -0.63
CA HIS A 438 -12.59 12.59 -1.77
C HIS A 438 -11.32 11.81 -1.43
N ASP A 439 -10.58 11.45 -2.47
CA ASP A 439 -9.27 10.79 -2.40
C ASP A 439 -9.27 9.49 -1.59
N ALA A 440 -10.40 8.79 -1.64
CA ALA A 440 -10.70 7.64 -0.81
C ALA A 440 -10.25 6.31 -1.41
N GLY A 441 -9.44 6.34 -2.49
CA GLY A 441 -9.08 5.11 -3.20
C GLY A 441 -7.90 4.36 -2.59
N ALA A 442 -7.11 4.98 -1.71
CA ALA A 442 -5.96 4.37 -1.06
C ALA A 442 -6.08 4.35 0.47
N TYR A 443 -5.85 3.19 1.08
CA TYR A 443 -5.87 3.00 2.53
C TYR A 443 -7.19 3.35 3.19
N CYS A 444 -8.29 3.19 2.44
CA CYS A 444 -9.66 3.34 2.94
C CYS A 444 -10.31 1.96 2.98
N MET A 445 -10.83 1.45 1.85
CA MET A 445 -11.44 0.11 1.80
C MET A 445 -10.49 -1.01 2.26
N SER A 446 -9.18 -0.90 2.02
CA SER A 446 -8.20 -1.89 2.50
C SER A 446 -8.04 -1.91 4.02
N MET A 447 -8.53 -0.88 4.71
CA MET A 447 -8.56 -0.73 6.17
C MET A 447 -9.98 -0.82 6.75
N ALA A 448 -10.99 -1.10 5.91
CA ALA A 448 -12.37 -1.21 6.37
C ALA A 448 -12.55 -2.41 7.29
N SER A 449 -13.42 -2.25 8.29
CA SER A 449 -13.80 -3.26 9.26
C SER A 449 -15.30 -3.56 9.19
N THR A 450 -15.77 -4.47 10.04
CA THR A 450 -17.20 -4.71 10.30
C THR A 450 -17.59 -4.24 11.71
N TYR A 451 -16.90 -3.22 12.23
CA TYR A 451 -17.21 -2.65 13.54
C TYR A 451 -18.67 -2.19 13.60
N ASN A 452 -19.34 -2.43 14.74
CA ASN A 452 -20.79 -2.24 14.91
C ASN A 452 -21.65 -3.09 13.93
N LEU A 453 -21.11 -4.21 13.42
CA LEU A 453 -21.73 -5.04 12.39
C LEU A 453 -22.11 -4.25 11.13
N LYS A 454 -21.38 -3.16 10.87
CA LYS A 454 -21.54 -2.37 9.67
C LYS A 454 -20.80 -3.06 8.53
N MET A 455 -21.55 -3.83 7.74
CA MET A 455 -20.97 -4.67 6.70
C MET A 455 -20.30 -3.83 5.61
N ARG A 456 -19.16 -4.31 5.11
CA ARG A 456 -18.33 -3.57 4.16
C ARG A 456 -19.11 -3.16 2.89
N PRO A 457 -18.83 -1.97 2.34
CA PRO A 457 -19.60 -1.41 1.24
C PRO A 457 -19.28 -2.09 -0.10
N PRO A 458 -20.19 -1.99 -1.09
CA PRO A 458 -19.87 -2.34 -2.47
C PRO A 458 -18.89 -1.31 -3.07
N GLU A 459 -18.24 -1.71 -4.16
CA GLU A 459 -17.34 -0.85 -4.93
C GLU A 459 -17.80 -0.82 -6.39
N TYR A 460 -17.81 0.37 -7.00
CA TYR A 460 -18.19 0.61 -8.38
C TYR A 460 -17.11 1.44 -9.08
N TRP A 461 -16.92 1.26 -10.38
CA TRP A 461 -16.18 2.22 -11.19
C TRP A 461 -17.01 2.82 -12.31
N VAL A 462 -16.57 3.96 -12.82
CA VAL A 462 -17.03 4.55 -14.07
C VAL A 462 -15.98 4.27 -15.15
N GLU A 463 -16.44 3.73 -16.27
CA GLU A 463 -15.65 3.48 -17.48
C GLU A 463 -15.55 4.75 -18.35
N GLU A 464 -14.70 4.73 -19.37
CA GLU A 464 -14.49 5.90 -20.25
C GLU A 464 -15.74 6.30 -21.04
N ASP A 465 -16.63 5.34 -21.34
CA ASP A 465 -17.92 5.58 -22.01
C ASP A 465 -19.02 6.05 -21.03
N GLY A 466 -18.69 6.25 -19.75
CA GLY A 466 -19.63 6.62 -18.69
C GLY A 466 -20.43 5.44 -18.13
N SER A 467 -20.21 4.21 -18.58
CA SER A 467 -20.89 3.06 -18.01
C SER A 467 -20.40 2.77 -16.58
N VAL A 468 -21.32 2.34 -15.72
CA VAL A 468 -21.04 2.03 -14.31
C VAL A 468 -21.00 0.54 -14.13
N ALA A 469 -19.89 0.01 -13.61
CA ALA A 469 -19.76 -1.41 -13.32
C ALA A 469 -19.50 -1.66 -11.84
N LYS A 470 -20.15 -2.69 -11.29
CA LYS A 470 -19.88 -3.17 -9.93
C LYS A 470 -18.61 -4.00 -9.93
N ILE A 471 -17.63 -3.60 -9.12
CA ILE A 471 -16.31 -4.25 -9.01
C ILE A 471 -16.08 -4.92 -7.66
N ARG A 472 -17.01 -4.76 -6.71
CA ARG A 472 -17.08 -5.58 -5.49
C ARG A 472 -18.51 -5.68 -4.98
N HIS A 473 -18.89 -6.87 -4.54
CA HIS A 473 -20.15 -7.09 -3.84
C HIS A 473 -20.12 -6.44 -2.46
N SER A 474 -21.25 -5.91 -2.03
CA SER A 474 -21.42 -5.51 -0.65
C SER A 474 -21.41 -6.73 0.26
N GLU A 475 -20.84 -6.60 1.45
CA GLU A 475 -20.94 -7.64 2.46
C GLU A 475 -22.34 -7.62 3.10
N THR A 476 -22.79 -8.79 3.52
CA THR A 476 -24.10 -9.07 4.09
C THR A 476 -23.97 -9.48 5.56
N PHE A 477 -25.08 -9.43 6.29
CA PHE A 477 -25.10 -9.92 7.67
C PHE A 477 -24.76 -11.41 7.74
N GLU A 478 -25.20 -12.20 6.76
CA GLU A 478 -24.89 -13.63 6.67
C GLU A 478 -23.39 -13.91 6.55
N ASP A 479 -22.61 -13.01 5.94
CA ASP A 479 -21.15 -13.16 5.89
C ASP A 479 -20.52 -13.14 7.28
N HIS A 480 -21.10 -12.41 8.23
CA HIS A 480 -20.68 -12.46 9.64
C HIS A 480 -21.15 -13.76 10.32
N MET A 481 -22.39 -14.18 10.07
CA MET A 481 -22.94 -15.40 10.68
C MET A 481 -22.17 -16.66 10.28
N ARG A 482 -21.63 -16.69 9.05
CA ARG A 482 -20.81 -17.79 8.54
C ARG A 482 -19.60 -18.16 9.42
N PHE A 483 -19.10 -17.25 10.26
CA PHE A 483 -18.01 -17.57 11.20
C PHE A 483 -18.44 -18.48 12.35
N PHE A 484 -19.75 -18.64 12.57
CA PHE A 484 -20.33 -19.46 13.64
C PHE A 484 -21.08 -20.69 13.13
N ASP A 485 -21.14 -20.90 11.81
CA ASP A 485 -21.88 -22.02 11.21
C ASP A 485 -21.34 -23.36 11.70
N GLY A 486 -22.18 -24.11 12.41
CA GLY A 486 -21.86 -25.47 12.88
C GLY A 486 -20.95 -25.55 14.12
N LEU A 487 -20.59 -24.41 14.72
CA LEU A 487 -20.15 -24.37 16.12
C LEU A 487 -21.32 -24.66 17.06
#